data_AF-A0A7S3S5Q0-F1
#
_entry.id   AF-A0A7S3S5Q0-F1
#
_cell.length_a   1.000
_cell.length_b   1.000
_cell.length_c   1.000
_cell.angle_alpha   90.00
_cell.angle_beta   90.00
_cell.angle_gamma   90.00
#
_symmetry.space_group_name_H-M   'P 1'
#
loop_
_entity.id
_entity.type
_entity.pdbx_description
1 polymer ?
#
loop_
_entity_poly.entity_id
_entity_poly.type
_entity_poly.pdbx_seq_one_letter_code
_entity_poly.pdbx_strand_id
1 'polypeptide(L)'
;MSGLVDKWGQHPAVWGLEPVNEPQDATDQWALKIFYRNLRYMMRTKAPHLKFVFHDSGHLTPADWDDLFADGDTHNVVLDNHYYRAWNNLDNTDVDTVCKAYKEHLEMIQGHKYEVMLGEWALATDDCAFWLGNFNDGGSPGGCQWVDCPKPYLEGKFAVDLDRDAYMQGPFGTDPDVAMYGKCPIDSARFSQAEVAAMGKCIYESIDANIQAQTMWTFRNELEPRWSYMEAYDTGLIPKVERKEPERKEPEHKEPEHKEPEHKE
;
A
#
# COMPACT_ATOMS: atom_id res chain seq x y z
N MET A 1 -13.26 8.57 12.21
CA MET A 1 -12.36 9.69 11.91
C MET A 1 -12.24 10.76 13.01
N SER A 2 -13.30 11.33 13.61
CA SER A 2 -13.12 12.46 14.58
C SER A 2 -12.12 12.18 15.69
N GLY A 3 -12.17 11.00 16.34
CA GLY A 3 -11.22 10.64 17.39
C GLY A 3 -9.75 10.57 16.91
N LEU A 4 -9.51 10.18 15.65
CA LEU A 4 -8.17 10.20 15.06
C LEU A 4 -7.70 11.63 14.83
N VAL A 5 -8.56 12.51 14.28
CA VAL A 5 -8.24 13.92 14.07
C VAL A 5 -8.02 14.65 15.40
N ASP A 6 -8.86 14.40 16.41
CA ASP A 6 -8.75 15.03 17.72
C ASP A 6 -7.46 14.60 18.44
N LYS A 7 -7.00 13.36 18.24
CA LYS A 7 -5.79 12.82 18.87
C LYS A 7 -4.50 13.16 18.10
N TRP A 8 -4.54 13.03 16.78
CA TRP A 8 -3.34 13.02 15.93
C TRP A 8 -3.31 14.16 14.92
N GLY A 9 -4.38 14.95 14.80
CA GLY A 9 -4.54 15.99 13.77
C GLY A 9 -3.56 17.15 13.86
N GLN A 10 -2.80 17.27 14.95
CA GLN A 10 -1.75 18.28 15.14
C GLN A 10 -0.36 17.64 15.32
N HIS A 11 -0.25 16.33 15.17
CA HIS A 11 1.01 15.63 15.41
C HIS A 11 1.94 15.81 14.19
N PRO A 12 3.18 16.30 14.37
CA PRO A 12 4.04 16.70 13.24
C PRO A 12 4.49 15.52 12.35
N ALA A 13 4.39 14.29 12.85
CA ALA A 13 4.70 13.09 12.07
C ALA A 13 3.53 12.57 11.21
N VAL A 14 2.33 13.17 11.30
CA VAL A 14 1.17 12.78 10.50
C VAL A 14 1.14 13.63 9.24
N TRP A 15 1.21 12.97 8.09
CA TRP A 15 1.21 13.63 6.78
C TRP A 15 -0.21 13.77 6.20
N GLY A 16 -1.02 12.73 6.37
CA GLY A 16 -2.40 12.68 5.89
C GLY A 16 -3.21 11.67 6.68
N LEU A 17 -4.51 11.67 6.45
CA LEU A 17 -5.42 10.68 7.01
C LEU A 17 -6.33 10.17 5.91
N GLU A 18 -6.39 8.84 5.82
CA GLU A 18 -7.33 8.14 4.96
C GLU A 18 -8.53 7.67 5.79
N PRO A 19 -9.78 8.06 5.44
CA PRO A 19 -10.95 7.69 6.21
C PRO A 19 -11.31 6.21 6.25
N VAL A 20 -11.04 5.50 5.15
CA VAL A 20 -11.44 4.12 4.93
C VAL A 20 -10.57 3.54 3.81
N ASN A 21 -10.01 2.36 4.06
CA ASN A 21 -9.26 1.57 3.09
C ASN A 21 -10.21 0.75 2.23
N GLU A 22 -9.97 0.70 0.92
CA GLU A 22 -10.65 -0.19 -0.04
C GLU A 22 -12.16 -0.39 0.20
N PRO A 23 -12.99 0.68 0.16
CA PRO A 23 -14.40 0.48 -0.08
C PRO A 23 -14.56 -0.36 -1.36
N GLN A 24 -15.32 -1.43 -1.29
CA GLN A 24 -15.46 -2.37 -2.40
C GLN A 24 -16.13 -1.66 -3.59
N ASP A 25 -15.85 -2.11 -4.81
CA ASP A 25 -16.37 -1.55 -6.06
C ASP A 25 -17.91 -1.45 -6.12
N ALA A 26 -18.59 -2.37 -5.44
CA ALA A 26 -20.04 -2.42 -5.29
C ALA A 26 -20.61 -1.39 -4.28
N THR A 27 -19.76 -0.62 -3.59
CA THR A 27 -20.20 0.43 -2.67
C THR A 27 -20.96 1.52 -3.43
N ASP A 28 -22.09 1.98 -2.88
CA ASP A 28 -22.84 3.10 -3.47
C ASP A 28 -21.96 4.36 -3.55
N GLN A 29 -21.56 4.71 -4.77
CA GLN A 29 -20.59 5.78 -5.03
C GLN A 29 -21.12 7.15 -4.57
N TRP A 30 -22.43 7.37 -4.62
CA TRP A 30 -23.04 8.63 -4.16
C TRP A 30 -22.94 8.78 -2.64
N ALA A 31 -23.27 7.73 -1.89
CA ALA A 31 -23.15 7.69 -0.44
C ALA A 31 -21.68 7.82 -0.01
N LEU A 32 -20.77 7.15 -0.72
CA LEU A 32 -19.32 7.24 -0.48
C LEU A 32 -18.79 8.66 -0.70
N LYS A 33 -19.20 9.34 -1.79
CA LYS A 33 -18.85 10.76 -2.03
C LYS A 33 -19.38 11.67 -0.93
N ILE A 34 -20.60 11.45 -0.42
CA ILE A 34 -21.14 12.21 0.72
C ILE A 34 -20.31 11.97 1.98
N PHE A 35 -19.97 10.72 2.26
CA PHE A 35 -19.11 10.35 3.38
C PHE A 35 -17.77 11.09 3.32
N TYR A 36 -17.09 11.06 2.17
CA TYR A 36 -15.82 11.77 1.98
C TYR A 36 -15.96 13.29 2.12
N ARG A 37 -16.99 13.90 1.53
CA ARG A 37 -17.24 15.35 1.68
C ARG A 37 -17.40 15.77 3.13
N ASN A 38 -18.17 15.01 3.90
CA ASN A 38 -18.40 15.29 5.33
C ASN A 38 -17.10 15.18 6.15
N LEU A 39 -16.27 14.16 5.88
CA LEU A 39 -15.02 13.97 6.62
C LEU A 39 -13.96 14.99 6.23
N ARG A 40 -13.86 15.36 4.95
CA ARG A 40 -12.96 16.42 4.51
C ARG A 40 -13.34 17.77 5.12
N TYR A 41 -14.64 18.09 5.20
CA TYR A 41 -15.11 19.30 5.86
C TYR A 41 -14.64 19.36 7.33
N MET A 42 -14.75 18.25 8.05
CA MET A 42 -14.27 18.15 9.43
C MET A 42 -12.75 18.28 9.53
N MET A 43 -11.99 17.61 8.67
CA MET A 43 -10.53 17.71 8.64
C MET A 43 -10.06 19.12 8.30
N ARG A 44 -10.67 19.81 7.33
CA ARG A 44 -10.34 21.20 7.01
C ARG A 44 -10.58 22.16 8.18
N THR A 45 -11.57 21.85 9.01
CA THR A 45 -11.90 22.69 10.17
C THR A 45 -10.91 22.47 11.32
N LYS A 46 -10.49 21.23 11.55
CA LYS A 46 -9.69 20.85 12.74
C LYS A 46 -8.19 20.71 12.46
N ALA A 47 -7.81 20.33 11.25
CA ALA A 47 -6.45 20.02 10.83
C ALA A 47 -6.21 20.35 9.33
N PRO A 48 -6.38 21.62 8.91
CA PRO A 48 -6.32 22.01 7.49
C PRO A 48 -4.96 21.77 6.81
N HIS A 49 -3.90 21.55 7.60
CA HIS A 49 -2.55 21.27 7.11
C HIS A 49 -2.35 19.81 6.70
N LEU A 50 -3.21 18.88 7.15
CA LEU A 50 -3.12 17.48 6.79
C LEU A 50 -3.74 17.21 5.42
N LYS A 51 -3.19 16.24 4.70
CA LYS A 51 -3.80 15.72 3.47
C LYS A 51 -5.00 14.83 3.79
N PHE A 52 -6.09 15.08 3.07
CA PHE A 52 -7.25 14.20 3.00
C PHE A 52 -6.99 13.17 1.90
N VAL A 53 -6.71 11.93 2.29
CA VAL A 53 -6.47 10.82 1.38
C VAL A 53 -7.78 10.07 1.19
N PHE A 54 -8.14 9.69 -0.04
CA PHE A 54 -9.33 8.86 -0.29
C PHE A 54 -9.03 7.77 -1.30
N HIS A 55 -9.44 6.54 -0.98
CA HIS A 55 -9.34 5.40 -1.90
C HIS A 55 -10.31 5.53 -3.08
N ASP A 56 -9.86 5.10 -4.27
CA ASP A 56 -10.60 5.12 -5.53
C ASP A 56 -11.76 4.09 -5.63
N SER A 57 -11.87 3.22 -4.62
CA SER A 57 -12.91 2.18 -4.50
C SER A 57 -12.97 1.24 -5.72
N GLY A 58 -11.89 1.04 -6.44
CA GLY A 58 -11.85 0.26 -7.68
C GLY A 58 -12.36 0.99 -8.93
N HIS A 59 -12.65 2.29 -8.83
CA HIS A 59 -13.11 3.14 -9.94
C HIS A 59 -12.00 4.10 -10.37
N LEU A 60 -11.37 3.84 -11.52
CA LEU A 60 -10.06 4.41 -11.85
C LEU A 60 -10.10 5.69 -12.68
N THR A 61 -11.28 6.17 -13.10
CA THR A 61 -11.34 7.22 -14.12
C THR A 61 -11.69 8.58 -13.54
N PRO A 62 -11.24 9.69 -14.15
CA PRO A 62 -11.66 11.04 -13.76
C PRO A 62 -13.18 11.23 -13.67
N ALA A 63 -13.95 10.52 -14.51
CA ALA A 63 -15.42 10.58 -14.48
C ALA A 63 -16.01 10.09 -13.14
N ASP A 64 -15.28 9.23 -12.43
CA ASP A 64 -15.70 8.64 -11.17
C ASP A 64 -15.45 9.57 -9.97
N TRP A 65 -14.38 10.38 -10.00
CA TRP A 65 -13.90 11.08 -8.81
C TRP A 65 -13.71 12.58 -8.97
N ASP A 66 -13.58 13.11 -10.18
CA ASP A 66 -13.27 14.53 -10.37
C ASP A 66 -14.47 15.43 -10.06
N ASP A 67 -15.66 14.91 -9.81
CA ASP A 67 -16.80 15.66 -9.26
C ASP A 67 -16.89 15.60 -7.72
N LEU A 68 -16.03 14.83 -7.05
CA LEU A 68 -16.05 14.69 -5.58
C LEU A 68 -15.89 16.05 -4.90
N PHE A 69 -14.97 16.89 -5.37
CA PHE A 69 -14.77 18.28 -4.93
C PHE A 69 -14.80 19.26 -6.10
N ALA A 70 -15.18 20.51 -5.83
CA ALA A 70 -15.24 21.55 -6.86
C ALA A 70 -13.85 21.90 -7.44
N ASP A 71 -13.80 22.43 -8.66
CA ASP A 71 -12.57 22.90 -9.30
C ASP A 71 -11.99 24.08 -8.51
N GLY A 72 -10.88 23.84 -7.80
CA GLY A 72 -10.28 24.78 -6.83
C GLY A 72 -10.41 24.35 -5.37
N ASP A 73 -11.15 23.28 -5.08
CA ASP A 73 -11.24 22.67 -3.75
C ASP A 73 -10.46 21.34 -3.66
N THR A 74 -9.30 21.28 -4.33
CA THR A 74 -8.43 20.10 -4.41
C THR A 74 -7.16 20.23 -3.56
N HIS A 75 -6.94 21.37 -2.90
CA HIS A 75 -5.79 21.54 -2.02
C HIS A 75 -5.82 20.53 -0.85
N ASN A 76 -4.65 19.91 -0.59
CA ASN A 76 -4.47 18.85 0.39
C ASN A 76 -5.45 17.68 0.20
N VAL A 77 -5.74 17.33 -1.05
CA VAL A 77 -6.52 16.13 -1.40
C VAL A 77 -5.63 15.20 -2.22
N VAL A 78 -5.57 13.94 -1.79
CA VAL A 78 -4.82 12.88 -2.46
C VAL A 78 -5.79 11.76 -2.78
N LEU A 79 -5.79 11.30 -4.02
CA LEU A 79 -6.44 10.05 -4.42
C LEU A 79 -5.45 8.91 -4.18
N ASP A 80 -5.91 7.90 -3.46
CA ASP A 80 -5.19 6.66 -3.26
C ASP A 80 -5.69 5.59 -4.23
N ASN A 81 -4.74 5.00 -4.96
CA ASN A 81 -4.96 3.87 -5.83
C ASN A 81 -4.10 2.70 -5.37
N HIS A 82 -4.70 1.51 -5.38
CA HIS A 82 -4.00 0.25 -5.17
C HIS A 82 -3.85 -0.47 -6.51
N TYR A 83 -2.66 -1.00 -6.80
CA TYR A 83 -2.43 -1.72 -8.04
C TYR A 83 -1.57 -2.96 -7.84
N TYR A 84 -2.14 -4.10 -8.25
CA TYR A 84 -1.56 -5.42 -8.07
C TYR A 84 -1.67 -6.24 -9.34
N ARG A 85 -0.69 -7.12 -9.55
CA ARG A 85 -0.68 -8.08 -10.66
C ARG A 85 -0.93 -9.53 -10.23
N ALA A 86 -0.99 -9.77 -8.92
CA ALA A 86 -1.18 -11.09 -8.31
C ALA A 86 -2.43 -11.82 -8.83
N TRP A 87 -3.54 -11.09 -8.99
CA TRP A 87 -4.83 -11.66 -9.42
C TRP A 87 -5.06 -11.60 -10.93
N ASN A 88 -4.06 -11.25 -11.74
CA ASN A 88 -4.16 -11.31 -13.19
C ASN A 88 -3.70 -12.67 -13.70
N ASN A 89 -4.31 -13.15 -14.78
CA ASN A 89 -3.71 -14.24 -15.54
C ASN A 89 -2.47 -13.72 -16.28
N LEU A 90 -1.28 -14.14 -15.85
CA LEU A 90 0.01 -13.80 -16.45
C LEU A 90 0.63 -14.96 -17.24
N ASP A 91 -0.18 -15.96 -17.60
CA ASP A 91 0.21 -17.04 -18.50
C ASP A 91 0.70 -16.45 -19.82
N ASN A 92 1.88 -16.85 -20.27
CA ASN A 92 2.53 -16.35 -21.49
C ASN A 92 2.86 -14.84 -21.50
N THR A 93 2.86 -14.16 -20.35
CA THR A 93 3.27 -12.76 -20.19
C THR A 93 4.77 -12.62 -19.88
N ASP A 94 5.50 -11.72 -20.52
CA ASP A 94 6.90 -11.44 -20.20
C ASP A 94 7.07 -10.24 -19.25
N VAL A 95 8.30 -10.03 -18.79
CA VAL A 95 8.68 -8.90 -17.91
C VAL A 95 8.29 -7.55 -18.52
N ASP A 96 8.52 -7.38 -19.83
CA ASP A 96 8.25 -6.13 -20.54
C ASP A 96 6.75 -5.82 -20.56
N THR A 97 5.90 -6.83 -20.72
CA THR A 97 4.44 -6.68 -20.69
C THR A 97 3.95 -6.31 -19.29
N VAL A 98 4.52 -6.89 -18.23
CA VAL A 98 4.19 -6.49 -16.84
C VAL A 98 4.58 -5.02 -16.60
N CYS A 99 5.82 -4.66 -16.96
CA CYS A 99 6.37 -3.31 -16.86
C CYS A 99 5.53 -2.29 -17.64
N LYS A 100 5.13 -2.61 -18.87
CA LYS A 100 4.29 -1.75 -19.71
C LYS A 100 2.93 -1.48 -19.06
N ALA A 101 2.26 -2.51 -18.56
CA ALA A 101 0.95 -2.35 -17.95
C ALA A 101 1.00 -1.53 -16.65
N TYR A 102 2.08 -1.60 -15.86
CA TYR A 102 2.29 -0.65 -14.76
C TYR A 102 2.37 0.79 -15.26
N LYS A 103 3.15 1.07 -16.31
CA LYS A 103 3.26 2.43 -16.88
C LYS A 103 1.92 2.95 -17.38
N GLU A 104 1.19 2.14 -18.14
CA GLU A 104 -0.13 2.49 -18.66
C GLU A 104 -1.13 2.76 -17.52
N HIS A 105 -1.07 1.98 -16.43
CA HIS A 105 -1.89 2.21 -15.24
C HIS A 105 -1.55 3.53 -14.55
N LEU A 106 -0.26 3.82 -14.35
CA LEU A 106 0.19 5.08 -13.75
C LEU A 106 -0.22 6.30 -14.60
N GLU A 107 -0.08 6.23 -15.92
CA GLU A 107 -0.53 7.29 -16.84
C GLU A 107 -2.05 7.53 -16.72
N MET A 108 -2.84 6.47 -16.54
CA MET A 108 -4.30 6.56 -16.36
C MET A 108 -4.67 7.32 -15.08
N ILE A 109 -4.13 6.89 -13.93
CA ILE A 109 -4.48 7.47 -12.63
C ILE A 109 -3.96 8.90 -12.49
N GLN A 110 -2.83 9.24 -13.14
CA GLN A 110 -2.35 10.63 -13.19
C GLN A 110 -3.28 11.60 -13.93
N GLY A 111 -4.28 11.09 -14.67
CA GLY A 111 -5.28 11.93 -15.36
C GLY A 111 -6.24 12.65 -14.41
N HIS A 112 -6.26 12.30 -13.13
CA HIS A 112 -7.08 12.95 -12.12
C HIS A 112 -6.61 14.37 -11.78
N LYS A 113 -7.55 15.23 -11.39
CA LYS A 113 -7.22 16.59 -10.90
C LYS A 113 -6.65 16.64 -9.48
N TYR A 114 -6.56 15.51 -8.79
CA TYR A 114 -5.99 15.40 -7.44
C TYR A 114 -4.52 14.99 -7.52
N GLU A 115 -3.77 15.20 -6.44
CA GLU A 115 -2.50 14.48 -6.26
C GLU A 115 -2.80 12.98 -6.14
N VAL A 116 -1.94 12.13 -6.69
CA VAL A 116 -2.16 10.68 -6.69
C VAL A 116 -1.06 10.01 -5.91
N MET A 117 -1.44 9.06 -5.07
CA MET A 117 -0.53 8.11 -4.45
C MET A 117 -0.85 6.70 -4.93
N LEU A 118 0.18 5.89 -5.08
CA LEU A 118 0.06 4.45 -5.22
C LEU A 118 0.18 3.85 -3.81
N GLY A 119 -0.90 3.87 -3.04
CA GLY A 119 -0.90 3.54 -1.62
C GLY A 119 -0.63 2.08 -1.34
N GLU A 120 -0.93 1.20 -2.28
CA GLU A 120 -0.53 -0.19 -2.19
C GLU A 120 -0.13 -0.78 -3.56
N TRP A 121 0.98 -1.50 -3.55
CA TRP A 121 1.45 -2.33 -4.67
C TRP A 121 2.43 -3.39 -4.16
N ALA A 122 2.62 -4.46 -4.93
CA ALA A 122 3.55 -5.54 -4.59
C ALA A 122 4.27 -6.09 -5.83
N LEU A 123 5.32 -6.88 -5.61
CA LEU A 123 6.02 -7.61 -6.68
C LEU A 123 5.32 -8.93 -7.05
N ALA A 124 4.23 -9.26 -6.37
CA ALA A 124 3.51 -10.51 -6.56
C ALA A 124 2.88 -10.58 -7.97
N THR A 125 3.06 -11.74 -8.59
CA THR A 125 2.63 -12.06 -9.97
C THR A 125 1.64 -13.22 -10.01
N ASP A 126 1.28 -13.72 -8.83
CA ASP A 126 0.37 -14.81 -8.58
C ASP A 126 -0.20 -14.62 -7.17
N ASP A 127 -1.25 -15.36 -6.86
CA ASP A 127 -1.95 -15.37 -5.58
C ASP A 127 -1.61 -16.63 -4.76
N CYS A 128 -0.44 -17.23 -4.99
CA CYS A 128 0.01 -18.43 -4.29
C CYS A 128 0.33 -18.22 -2.81
N ALA A 129 0.51 -16.96 -2.39
CA ALA A 129 0.90 -16.62 -1.03
C ALA A 129 -0.09 -17.20 -0.01
N PHE A 130 0.42 -17.89 1.01
CA PHE A 130 -0.44 -18.63 1.92
C PHE A 130 -1.45 -17.73 2.64
N TRP A 131 -2.73 -18.07 2.53
CA TRP A 131 -3.89 -17.33 3.06
C TRP A 131 -4.04 -15.91 2.51
N LEU A 132 -3.50 -15.62 1.33
CA LEU A 132 -3.70 -14.33 0.68
C LEU A 132 -5.18 -14.07 0.36
N GLY A 133 -5.91 -15.10 -0.10
CA GLY A 133 -7.33 -14.98 -0.44
C GLY A 133 -8.26 -14.97 0.78
N ASN A 134 -8.01 -15.85 1.76
CA ASN A 134 -8.56 -15.82 3.10
C ASN A 134 -7.94 -16.92 3.98
N PHE A 135 -8.29 -16.95 5.26
CA PHE A 135 -7.94 -18.07 6.13
C PHE A 135 -8.58 -19.38 5.64
N ASN A 136 -7.74 -20.31 5.18
CA ASN A 136 -8.12 -21.60 4.61
C ASN A 136 -9.11 -21.52 3.42
N ASP A 137 -9.10 -20.41 2.68
CA ASP A 137 -9.95 -20.16 1.52
C ASP A 137 -9.19 -19.32 0.48
N GLY A 138 -9.64 -19.33 -0.76
CA GLY A 138 -9.08 -18.51 -1.84
C GLY A 138 -8.29 -19.28 -2.90
N GLY A 139 -8.13 -20.61 -2.72
CA GLY A 139 -7.53 -21.53 -3.69
C GLY A 139 -6.06 -21.26 -3.97
N SER A 140 -5.15 -22.17 -3.59
CA SER A 140 -3.78 -22.08 -4.13
C SER A 140 -3.82 -22.51 -5.61
N PRO A 141 -3.40 -21.67 -6.57
CA PRO A 141 -3.31 -22.12 -7.95
C PRO A 141 -2.47 -23.39 -8.08
N GLY A 142 -2.88 -24.30 -8.97
CA GLY A 142 -1.97 -25.34 -9.42
C GLY A 142 -0.69 -24.71 -9.97
N GLY A 143 0.47 -25.03 -9.39
CA GLY A 143 1.76 -24.47 -9.80
C GLY A 143 2.50 -23.63 -8.74
N CYS A 144 1.90 -23.42 -7.56
CA CYS A 144 2.59 -22.83 -6.42
C CYS A 144 3.72 -23.71 -5.91
N GLN A 145 4.81 -23.09 -5.46
CA GLN A 145 5.87 -23.76 -4.71
C GLN A 145 5.44 -23.93 -3.26
N TRP A 146 5.96 -24.98 -2.60
CA TRP A 146 5.61 -25.33 -1.23
C TRP A 146 6.86 -25.38 -0.36
N VAL A 147 6.86 -24.64 0.74
CA VAL A 147 7.95 -24.58 1.72
C VAL A 147 7.45 -25.04 3.09
N ASP A 148 8.37 -25.31 4.02
CA ASP A 148 7.97 -25.62 5.38
C ASP A 148 7.30 -24.39 6.01
N CYS A 149 6.10 -24.56 6.55
CA CYS A 149 5.38 -23.48 7.22
C CYS A 149 6.21 -22.96 8.41
N PRO A 150 6.18 -21.63 8.68
CA PRO A 150 6.78 -21.06 9.87
C PRO A 150 6.35 -21.77 11.14
N LYS A 151 7.22 -21.75 12.16
CA LYS A 151 6.85 -22.19 13.51
C LYS A 151 6.23 -21.00 14.25
N PRO A 152 5.30 -21.25 15.20
CA PRO A 152 4.75 -20.19 16.03
C PRO A 152 5.86 -19.38 16.69
N TYR A 153 5.79 -18.06 16.54
CA TYR A 153 6.70 -17.13 17.24
C TYR A 153 6.25 -16.87 18.69
N LEU A 154 5.01 -17.25 19.05
CA LEU A 154 4.48 -17.17 20.39
C LEU A 154 5.01 -18.31 21.26
N GLU A 155 5.08 -18.09 22.58
CA GLU A 155 5.57 -19.07 23.54
C GLU A 155 4.46 -19.70 24.40
N GLY A 156 4.77 -20.88 24.94
CA GLY A 156 3.92 -21.56 25.92
C GLY A 156 2.54 -21.93 25.39
N LYS A 157 1.50 -21.65 26.17
CA LYS A 157 0.11 -22.01 25.83
C LYS A 157 -0.46 -21.27 24.61
N PHE A 158 0.23 -20.26 24.12
CA PHE A 158 -0.18 -19.49 22.93
C PHE A 158 0.55 -19.98 21.67
N ALA A 159 1.53 -20.88 21.80
CA ALA A 159 2.31 -21.47 20.71
C ALA A 159 1.56 -22.65 20.06
N VAL A 160 0.33 -22.43 19.59
CA VAL A 160 -0.41 -23.47 18.87
C VAL A 160 0.24 -23.63 17.49
N ASP A 161 0.87 -24.79 17.26
CA ASP A 161 1.46 -25.14 15.97
C ASP A 161 0.46 -25.91 15.10
N LEU A 162 0.75 -25.93 13.81
CA LEU A 162 0.07 -26.77 12.82
C LEU A 162 0.36 -28.25 13.12
N ASP A 163 -0.60 -29.13 12.83
CA ASP A 163 -0.33 -30.57 12.76
C ASP A 163 0.52 -30.87 11.52
N ARG A 164 1.83 -30.93 11.70
CA ARG A 164 2.79 -31.06 10.59
C ARG A 164 2.72 -32.40 9.85
N ASP A 165 2.00 -33.38 10.38
CA ASP A 165 1.82 -34.68 9.73
C ASP A 165 0.45 -34.81 9.04
N ALA A 166 -0.47 -33.87 9.27
CA ALA A 166 -1.80 -33.89 8.65
C ALA A 166 -1.73 -33.59 7.14
N TYR A 167 -2.45 -34.38 6.35
CA TYR A 167 -2.57 -34.16 4.90
C TYR A 167 -3.12 -32.78 4.57
N MET A 168 -4.21 -32.37 5.23
CA MET A 168 -4.82 -31.05 5.11
C MET A 168 -5.38 -30.65 6.47
N GLN A 169 -5.29 -29.36 6.80
CA GLN A 169 -5.80 -28.84 8.06
C GLN A 169 -6.93 -27.85 7.82
N GLY A 170 -8.08 -28.13 8.42
CA GLY A 170 -9.24 -27.26 8.41
C GLY A 170 -9.22 -26.22 9.55
N PRO A 171 -10.27 -25.40 9.69
CA PRO A 171 -11.53 -25.44 8.92
C PRO A 171 -11.33 -25.09 7.44
N PHE A 172 -12.22 -25.53 6.56
CA PHE A 172 -12.10 -25.29 5.10
C PHE A 172 -13.07 -24.22 4.63
N GLY A 173 -12.58 -23.31 3.80
CA GLY A 173 -13.39 -22.40 3.01
C GLY A 173 -14.00 -23.04 1.77
N THR A 174 -14.39 -22.22 0.81
CA THR A 174 -15.01 -22.66 -0.45
C THR A 174 -13.99 -23.26 -1.40
N ASP A 175 -12.80 -22.67 -1.47
CA ASP A 175 -11.66 -23.12 -2.26
C ASP A 175 -10.43 -23.28 -1.35
N PRO A 176 -10.13 -24.50 -0.85
CA PRO A 176 -9.16 -24.68 0.23
C PRO A 176 -7.74 -24.25 -0.13
N ASP A 177 -7.26 -23.18 0.52
CA ASP A 177 -5.85 -22.80 0.58
C ASP A 177 -5.28 -23.15 1.96
N VAL A 178 -4.78 -24.38 2.11
CA VAL A 178 -4.48 -24.96 3.43
C VAL A 178 -3.05 -25.47 3.55
N ALA A 179 -2.55 -25.45 4.79
CA ALA A 179 -1.31 -26.13 5.10
C ALA A 179 -1.47 -27.65 4.92
N MET A 180 -0.49 -28.26 4.25
CA MET A 180 -0.46 -29.70 3.96
C MET A 180 0.89 -30.29 4.36
N TYR A 181 0.89 -31.31 5.22
CA TYR A 181 2.10 -31.95 5.74
C TYR A 181 3.15 -30.96 6.27
N GLY A 182 2.67 -29.96 7.02
CA GLY A 182 3.50 -28.90 7.58
C GLY A 182 4.09 -27.95 6.54
N LYS A 183 3.60 -27.96 5.30
CA LYS A 183 4.01 -27.07 4.22
C LYS A 183 2.92 -26.07 3.83
N CYS A 184 3.37 -24.90 3.41
CA CYS A 184 2.56 -23.76 3.02
C CYS A 184 2.94 -23.36 1.57
N PRO A 185 1.98 -22.98 0.72
CA PRO A 185 2.27 -22.43 -0.59
C PRO A 185 2.90 -21.05 -0.46
N ILE A 186 3.69 -20.66 -1.45
CA ILE A 186 4.38 -19.36 -1.49
C ILE A 186 4.22 -18.64 -2.83
N ASP A 187 5.25 -18.56 -3.65
CA ASP A 187 5.18 -18.06 -5.01
C ASP A 187 4.99 -19.18 -6.03
N SER A 188 4.48 -18.83 -7.21
CA SER A 188 4.68 -19.67 -8.39
C SER A 188 6.11 -19.56 -8.93
N ALA A 189 6.57 -20.62 -9.60
CA ALA A 189 7.84 -20.63 -10.33
C ALA A 189 7.77 -19.94 -11.71
N ARG A 190 6.71 -19.17 -11.97
CA ARG A 190 6.40 -18.60 -13.29
C ARG A 190 7.45 -17.58 -13.76
N PHE A 191 7.93 -16.76 -12.84
CA PHE A 191 9.00 -15.80 -13.07
C PHE A 191 10.18 -16.18 -12.19
N SER A 192 11.37 -16.22 -12.78
CA SER A 192 12.61 -16.37 -12.03
C SER A 192 12.89 -15.15 -11.16
N GLN A 193 13.74 -15.30 -10.14
CA GLN A 193 14.18 -14.17 -9.31
C GLN A 193 14.74 -13.00 -10.13
N ALA A 194 15.47 -13.30 -11.22
CA ALA A 194 16.03 -12.28 -12.09
C ALA A 194 14.96 -11.51 -12.87
N GLU A 195 13.90 -12.20 -13.31
CA GLU A 195 12.76 -11.57 -13.95
C GLU A 195 11.95 -10.73 -12.97
N VAL A 196 11.73 -11.23 -11.73
CA VAL A 196 11.09 -10.45 -10.66
C VAL A 196 11.90 -9.20 -10.32
N ALA A 197 13.23 -9.30 -10.25
CA ALA A 197 14.09 -8.13 -10.03
C ALA A 197 14.03 -7.13 -11.20
N ALA A 198 13.96 -7.61 -12.44
CA ALA A 198 13.79 -6.75 -13.61
C ALA A 198 12.42 -6.03 -13.60
N MET A 199 11.34 -6.75 -13.23
CA MET A 199 10.02 -6.17 -13.01
C MET A 199 10.06 -5.12 -11.90
N GLY A 200 10.59 -5.47 -10.73
CA GLY A 200 10.67 -4.57 -9.58
C GLY A 200 11.46 -3.30 -9.86
N LYS A 201 12.56 -3.40 -10.61
CA LYS A 201 13.28 -2.23 -11.11
C LYS A 201 12.40 -1.34 -12.00
N CYS A 202 11.75 -1.90 -13.03
CA CYS A 202 10.90 -1.11 -13.91
C CYS A 202 9.72 -0.47 -13.14
N ILE A 203 9.03 -1.24 -12.30
CA ILE A 203 7.89 -0.76 -11.51
C ILE A 203 8.33 0.41 -10.65
N TYR A 204 9.41 0.24 -9.89
CA TYR A 204 9.93 1.27 -8.99
C TYR A 204 10.34 2.55 -9.75
N GLU A 205 11.09 2.41 -10.85
CA GLU A 205 11.48 3.56 -11.69
C GLU A 205 10.26 4.25 -12.33
N SER A 206 9.22 3.49 -12.68
CA SER A 206 7.99 4.05 -13.25
C SER A 206 7.19 4.80 -12.19
N ILE A 207 7.10 4.28 -10.96
CA ILE A 207 6.44 4.97 -9.85
C ILE A 207 7.20 6.26 -9.52
N ASP A 208 8.51 6.20 -9.33
CA ASP A 208 9.35 7.37 -9.02
C ASP A 208 9.26 8.48 -10.09
N ALA A 209 9.07 8.11 -11.35
CA ALA A 209 8.94 9.06 -12.45
C ALA A 209 7.56 9.74 -12.54
N ASN A 210 6.52 9.12 -11.98
CA ASN A 210 5.12 9.50 -12.25
C ASN A 210 4.33 9.89 -10.98
N ILE A 211 4.54 9.22 -9.86
CA ILE A 211 3.66 9.33 -8.70
C ILE A 211 4.35 10.08 -7.55
N GLN A 212 3.58 10.87 -6.80
CA GLN A 212 4.12 11.73 -5.74
C GLN A 212 4.46 10.97 -4.46
N ALA A 213 3.73 9.89 -4.17
CA ALA A 213 3.93 9.04 -3.01
C ALA A 213 3.55 7.59 -3.32
N GLN A 214 4.24 6.65 -2.69
CA GLN A 214 3.96 5.23 -2.84
C GLN A 214 4.20 4.48 -1.53
N THR A 215 3.47 3.40 -1.33
CA THR A 215 3.76 2.43 -0.27
C THR A 215 3.68 1.02 -0.83
N MET A 216 4.77 0.26 -0.71
CA MET A 216 4.77 -1.16 -1.06
C MET A 216 4.04 -1.94 0.04
N TRP A 217 3.07 -2.76 -0.36
CA TRP A 217 2.38 -3.71 0.50
C TRP A 217 3.18 -5.02 0.58
N THR A 218 3.84 -5.33 1.70
CA THR A 218 3.90 -4.62 2.98
C THR A 218 5.36 -4.46 3.45
N PHE A 219 5.59 -3.79 4.58
CA PHE A 219 6.95 -3.61 5.13
C PHE A 219 7.65 -4.97 5.32
N ARG A 220 6.96 -5.94 5.93
CA ARG A 220 7.46 -7.29 6.18
C ARG A 220 6.32 -8.29 6.32
N ASN A 221 6.59 -9.55 6.01
CA ASN A 221 5.75 -10.69 6.36
C ASN A 221 6.67 -11.85 6.79
N GLU A 222 6.10 -13.04 7.04
CA GLU A 222 6.86 -14.19 7.56
C GLU A 222 7.39 -15.15 6.48
N LEU A 223 6.83 -15.12 5.26
CA LEU A 223 7.01 -16.21 4.30
C LEU A 223 7.15 -15.78 2.83
N GLU A 224 6.63 -14.61 2.45
CA GLU A 224 6.36 -14.21 1.07
C GLU A 224 7.21 -13.02 0.61
N PRO A 225 8.34 -13.26 -0.07
CA PRO A 225 9.29 -12.21 -0.42
C PRO A 225 8.70 -11.15 -1.36
N ARG A 226 7.79 -11.55 -2.26
CA ARG A 226 7.17 -10.63 -3.23
C ARG A 226 6.16 -9.66 -2.62
N TRP A 227 5.75 -9.94 -1.37
CA TRP A 227 4.89 -9.10 -0.54
C TRP A 227 5.66 -8.44 0.62
N SER A 228 7.00 -8.48 0.60
CA SER A 228 7.86 -7.88 1.63
C SER A 228 8.81 -6.84 1.06
N TYR A 229 8.63 -5.58 1.46
CA TYR A 229 9.58 -4.51 1.16
C TYR A 229 10.98 -4.83 1.70
N MET A 230 11.09 -5.28 2.94
CA MET A 230 12.37 -5.61 3.58
C MET A 230 13.14 -6.67 2.76
N GLU A 231 12.50 -7.78 2.43
CA GLU A 231 13.16 -8.84 1.66
C GLU A 231 13.44 -8.41 0.22
N ALA A 232 12.50 -7.69 -0.43
CA ALA A 232 12.72 -7.15 -1.76
C ALA A 232 13.91 -6.18 -1.81
N TYR A 233 14.08 -5.34 -0.78
CA TYR A 233 15.19 -4.42 -0.65
C TYR A 233 16.51 -5.15 -0.40
N ASP A 234 16.52 -6.09 0.54
CA ASP A 234 17.74 -6.80 0.95
C ASP A 234 18.27 -7.72 -0.15
N THR A 235 17.36 -8.38 -0.88
CA THR A 235 17.70 -9.30 -1.98
C THR A 235 17.87 -8.59 -3.34
N GLY A 236 17.61 -7.28 -3.41
CA GLY A 236 17.79 -6.48 -4.62
C GLY A 236 16.70 -6.69 -5.68
N LEU A 237 15.50 -7.12 -5.29
CA LEU A 237 14.33 -7.16 -6.15
C LEU A 237 13.80 -5.75 -6.49
N ILE A 238 14.03 -4.78 -5.60
CA ILE A 238 13.79 -3.35 -5.86
C ILE A 238 15.10 -2.56 -5.79
N PRO A 239 15.20 -1.42 -6.50
CA PRO A 239 16.39 -0.58 -6.46
C PRO A 239 16.70 -0.08 -5.05
N LYS A 240 17.98 -0.17 -4.66
CA LYS A 240 18.47 0.55 -3.48
C LYS A 240 18.64 2.01 -3.86
N VAL A 241 17.67 2.85 -3.49
CA VAL A 241 17.79 4.29 -3.72
C VAL A 241 18.83 4.84 -2.74
N GLU A 242 19.97 5.29 -3.27
CA GLU A 242 20.84 6.21 -2.53
C GLU A 242 20.08 7.53 -2.39
N ARG A 243 19.34 7.70 -1.30
CA ARG A 243 18.78 9.01 -0.96
C ARG A 243 19.95 9.93 -0.68
N LYS A 244 20.22 10.88 -1.58
CA LYS A 244 20.97 12.08 -1.21
C LYS A 244 20.21 12.71 -0.06
N GLU A 245 20.83 12.76 1.12
CA GLU A 245 20.22 13.44 2.26
C GLU A 245 19.86 14.86 1.80
N PRO A 246 18.61 15.31 2.01
CA PRO A 246 18.31 16.70 1.78
C PRO A 246 19.19 17.52 2.71
N GLU A 247 19.91 18.51 2.17
CA GLU A 247 20.67 19.47 2.97
C GLU A 247 19.75 20.02 4.05
N ARG A 248 20.02 19.62 5.30
CA ARG A 248 19.30 20.10 6.47
C ARG A 248 19.66 21.57 6.62
N LYS A 249 18.84 22.46 6.07
CA LYS A 249 18.95 23.89 6.39
C LYS A 249 18.56 24.04 7.85
N GLU A 250 19.56 24.19 8.72
CA GLU A 250 19.31 24.61 10.09
C GLU A 250 18.49 25.91 10.07
N PRO A 251 17.41 26.00 10.85
CA PRO A 251 16.68 27.25 10.96
C PRO A 251 17.63 28.30 11.53
N GLU A 252 17.79 29.43 10.83
CA GLU A 252 18.52 30.59 11.36
C GLU A 252 17.92 30.99 12.70
N HIS A 253 18.68 30.75 13.77
CA HIS A 253 18.35 31.21 15.10
C HIS A 253 18.51 32.74 15.11
N LYS A 254 17.44 33.47 14.82
CA LYS A 254 17.41 34.91 15.08
C LYS A 254 17.37 35.09 16.60
N GLU A 255 18.48 35.56 17.17
CA GLU A 255 18.51 36.04 18.54
C GLU A 255 17.43 37.13 18.71
N PRO A 256 16.64 37.09 19.80
CA PRO A 256 15.69 38.16 20.08
C PRO A 256 16.44 39.45 20.38
N GLU A 257 16.15 40.51 19.62
CA GLU A 257 16.63 41.86 19.91
C GLU A 257 16.19 42.28 21.31
N HIS A 258 17.18 42.48 22.18
CA HIS A 258 17.00 43.05 23.51
C HIS A 258 16.54 44.51 23.35
N LYS A 259 15.25 44.78 23.55
CA LYS A 259 14.77 46.16 23.72
C LYS A 259 15.13 46.63 25.14
N GLU A 260 15.99 47.64 25.22
CA GLU A 260 16.24 48.37 26.47
C GLU A 260 14.93 49.05 26.95
N PRO A 261 14.65 49.06 28.26
CA PRO A 261 13.50 49.77 28.79
C PRO A 261 13.74 51.28 28.77
N GLU A 262 12.84 52.00 28.09
CA GLU A 262 12.75 53.46 28.19
C GLU A 262 12.43 53.87 29.64
N HIS A 263 13.39 54.52 30.29
CA HIS A 263 13.15 55.25 31.53
C HIS A 263 12.28 56.48 31.22
N LYS A 264 11.05 56.48 31.74
CA LYS A 264 10.21 57.67 31.84
C LYS A 264 10.61 58.46 33.08
N GLU A 265 11.11 59.67 32.88
CA GLU A 265 11.08 60.76 33.87
C GLU A 265 9.79 61.58 33.71
#